data_AF-A0A8R7QCD7-F1
#
_entry.id   AF-A0A8R7QCD7-F1
#
_cell.length_a   1.000
_cell.length_b   1.000
_cell.length_c   1.000
_cell.angle_alpha   90.00
_cell.angle_beta   90.00
_cell.angle_gamma   90.00
#
_symmetry.space_group_name_H-M   'P 1'
#
loop_
_entity.id
_entity.type
_entity.pdbx_description
1 polymer ?
#
loop_
_entity_poly.entity_id
_entity_poly.type
_entity_poly.pdbx_seq_one_letter_code
_entity_poly.pdbx_strand_id
1 'polypeptide(L)'
;MLAKSHRVTEDGIDEVMQTNYIGPFILTSILLPLLKNSPVPSRVVNLTSFTHRCVSEIDVSEEALQGVKFGQHSVGGSYPLASTYEYTKFCLLMFSYELHRQLHISSGISVMAADPGVVETRIMRELPPCLSRFAFFILRTLNLLQQPDTGIDAVLDAALAPREASGKYFFGGKGRTIRSSVLSYDIEIAKKLWAASSALLRELRLRDCESRTG
;
A
#
# COMPACT_ATOMS: atom_id res chain seq x y z
N MET A 1 -1.05 1.92 -14.99
CA MET A 1 -0.09 1.58 -16.06
C MET A 1 1.20 1.21 -15.34
N LEU A 2 1.74 0.00 -15.53
CA LEU A 2 2.98 -0.40 -14.86
C LEU A 2 4.16 0.29 -15.57
N ALA A 3 5.01 0.98 -14.81
CA ALA A 3 6.13 1.76 -15.35
C ALA A 3 7.18 0.84 -16.00
N LYS A 4 7.54 1.09 -17.26
CA LYS A 4 8.47 0.23 -18.03
C LYS A 4 9.95 0.39 -17.66
N SER A 5 10.28 1.34 -16.78
CA SER A 5 11.65 1.66 -16.38
C SER A 5 11.66 2.27 -14.98
N HIS A 6 12.76 2.08 -14.23
CA HIS A 6 13.01 2.79 -12.99
C HIS A 6 13.00 4.30 -13.26
N ARG A 7 12.18 5.05 -12.52
CA ARG A 7 12.12 6.51 -12.57
C ARG A 7 12.25 7.03 -11.15
N VAL A 8 13.10 8.03 -10.99
CA VAL A 8 13.26 8.75 -9.73
C VAL A 8 12.57 10.10 -9.89
N THR A 9 11.78 10.48 -8.90
CA THR A 9 11.10 11.79 -8.85
C THR A 9 12.07 12.90 -8.50
N GLU A 10 11.60 14.15 -8.56
CA GLU A 10 12.37 15.33 -8.11
C GLU A 10 12.74 15.25 -6.61
N ASP A 11 11.98 14.47 -5.83
CA ASP A 11 12.23 14.23 -4.41
C ASP A 11 13.34 13.20 -4.14
N GLY A 12 13.90 12.57 -5.19
CA GLY A 12 14.93 11.54 -5.07
C GLY A 12 14.38 10.16 -4.71
N ILE A 13 13.06 9.93 -4.88
CA ILE A 13 12.38 8.68 -4.51
C ILE A 13 11.94 7.96 -5.80
N ASP A 14 12.02 6.62 -5.80
CA ASP A 14 11.43 5.80 -6.85
C ASP A 14 9.94 6.15 -7.04
N GLU A 15 9.53 6.37 -8.28
CA GLU A 15 8.19 6.84 -8.62
C GLU A 15 7.07 5.91 -8.11
N VAL A 16 7.29 4.59 -8.14
CA VAL A 16 6.32 3.60 -7.65
C VAL A 16 6.22 3.66 -6.14
N MET A 17 7.37 3.71 -5.46
CA MET A 17 7.44 3.88 -4.01
C MET A 17 6.76 5.17 -3.55
N GLN A 18 7.06 6.28 -4.22
CA GLN A 18 6.47 7.56 -3.89
C GLN A 18 4.96 7.58 -4.13
N THR A 19 4.51 7.10 -5.29
CA THR A 19 3.09 7.14 -5.66
C THR A 19 2.25 6.21 -4.78
N ASN A 20 2.73 5.00 -4.51
CA ASN A 20 1.90 3.96 -3.89
C ASN A 20 2.03 3.88 -2.38
N TYR A 21 3.09 4.42 -1.78
CA TYR A 21 3.31 4.35 -0.34
C TYR A 21 3.60 5.71 0.30
N ILE A 22 4.67 6.40 -0.10
CA ILE A 22 5.10 7.65 0.58
C ILE A 22 4.03 8.74 0.44
N GLY A 23 3.50 8.95 -0.76
CA GLY A 23 2.42 9.91 -1.01
C GLY A 23 1.19 9.67 -0.14
N PRO A 24 0.59 8.46 -0.14
CA PRO A 24 -0.51 8.10 0.77
C PRO A 24 -0.18 8.28 2.26
N PHE A 25 1.02 7.91 2.70
CA PHE A 25 1.48 8.12 4.08
C PHE A 25 1.49 9.62 4.44
N ILE A 26 2.08 10.45 3.59
CA ILE A 26 2.18 11.90 3.79
C ILE A 26 0.80 12.55 3.76
N LEU A 27 -0.03 12.22 2.76
CA LEU A 27 -1.39 12.72 2.63
C LEU A 27 -2.21 12.42 3.88
N THR A 28 -2.17 11.17 4.34
CA THR A 28 -2.88 10.76 5.56
C THR A 28 -2.35 11.50 6.78
N SER A 29 -1.03 11.67 6.90
CA SER A 29 -0.40 12.38 8.01
C SER A 29 -0.78 13.86 8.06
N ILE A 30 -0.90 14.53 6.90
CA ILE A 30 -1.31 15.94 6.80
C ILE A 30 -2.80 16.10 7.12
N LEU A 31 -3.65 15.18 6.67
CA LEU A 31 -5.10 15.22 6.90
C LEU A 31 -5.48 14.76 8.32
N LEU A 32 -4.59 14.06 9.02
CA LEU A 32 -4.90 13.44 10.31
C LEU A 32 -5.46 14.43 11.37
N PRO A 33 -4.93 15.65 11.55
CA PRO A 33 -5.52 16.62 12.47
C PRO A 33 -6.96 17.00 12.09
N LEU A 34 -7.27 17.12 10.80
CA LEU A 34 -8.63 17.41 10.34
C LEU A 34 -9.58 16.24 10.61
N LEU A 35 -9.13 15.01 10.38
CA LEU A 35 -9.92 13.81 10.68
C LEU A 35 -10.20 13.67 12.18
N LYS A 36 -9.23 14.02 13.04
CA LYS A 36 -9.37 14.00 14.50
C LYS A 36 -10.36 15.06 15.02
N ASN A 37 -10.39 16.23 14.36
CA ASN A 37 -11.26 17.34 14.73
C ASN A 37 -12.64 17.27 14.07
N SER A 38 -12.91 16.25 13.25
CA SER A 38 -14.20 16.09 12.59
C SER A 38 -15.31 15.87 13.64
N PRO A 39 -16.45 16.56 13.53
CA PRO A 39 -17.60 16.34 14.42
C PRO A 39 -18.32 15.01 14.14
N VAL A 40 -17.96 14.33 13.04
CA VAL A 40 -18.53 13.05 12.62
C VAL A 40 -17.45 11.96 12.55
N PRO A 41 -17.84 10.67 12.70
CA PRO A 41 -16.93 9.55 12.50
C PRO A 41 -16.11 9.66 11.23
N SER A 42 -14.78 9.59 11.36
CA SER A 42 -13.85 9.62 10.24
C SER A 42 -13.28 8.24 9.92
N ARG A 43 -12.82 8.07 8.67
CA ARG A 43 -12.30 6.81 8.17
C ARG A 43 -11.16 7.01 7.19
N VAL A 44 -10.17 6.12 7.25
CA VAL A 44 -9.12 5.97 6.25
C VAL A 44 -9.23 4.58 5.63
N VAL A 45 -9.43 4.51 4.31
CA VAL A 45 -9.43 3.25 3.55
C VAL A 45 -8.24 3.25 2.62
N ASN A 46 -7.27 2.35 2.87
CA ASN A 46 -6.09 2.22 2.04
C ASN A 46 -6.25 1.08 1.04
N LEU A 47 -6.00 1.38 -0.23
CA LEU A 47 -6.10 0.40 -1.33
C LEU A 47 -4.79 -0.38 -1.49
N THR A 48 -4.82 -1.60 -0.98
CA THR A 48 -3.72 -2.57 -1.00
C THR A 48 -3.88 -3.56 -2.17
N SER A 49 -3.11 -4.65 -2.16
CA SER A 49 -3.12 -5.66 -3.23
C SER A 49 -2.66 -7.01 -2.69
N PHE A 50 -3.14 -8.11 -3.25
CA PHE A 50 -2.88 -9.47 -2.74
C PHE A 50 -1.39 -9.83 -2.84
N THR A 51 -0.72 -9.14 -3.76
CA THR A 51 0.72 -9.18 -4.05
C THR A 51 1.59 -8.79 -2.85
N HIS A 52 1.07 -8.14 -1.81
CA HIS A 52 1.81 -7.94 -0.55
C HIS A 52 2.30 -9.26 0.09
N ARG A 53 1.71 -10.40 -0.29
CA ARG A 53 2.13 -11.74 0.16
C ARG A 53 3.41 -12.24 -0.49
N CYS A 54 3.87 -11.62 -1.58
CA CYS A 54 5.13 -11.97 -2.24
C CYS A 54 6.36 -11.39 -1.52
N VAL A 55 6.16 -10.48 -0.56
CA VAL A 55 7.25 -9.92 0.25
C VAL A 55 7.68 -10.93 1.30
N SER A 56 8.93 -11.38 1.21
CA SER A 56 9.55 -12.33 2.16
C SER A 56 10.45 -11.66 3.19
N GLU A 57 10.98 -10.48 2.88
CA GLU A 57 11.90 -9.72 3.74
C GLU A 57 11.50 -8.25 3.76
N ILE A 58 11.74 -7.60 4.89
CA ILE A 58 11.34 -6.22 5.10
C ILE A 58 12.56 -5.39 5.45
N ASP A 59 12.78 -4.37 4.64
CA ASP A 59 13.83 -3.39 4.83
C ASP A 59 13.24 -2.00 5.00
N VAL A 60 13.29 -1.50 6.22
CA VAL A 60 12.74 -0.20 6.60
C VAL A 60 13.83 0.89 6.61
N SER A 61 14.98 0.63 5.99
CA SER A 61 16.02 1.64 5.83
C SER A 61 15.54 2.79 4.95
N GLU A 62 16.21 3.94 5.08
CA GLU A 62 15.92 5.12 4.27
C GLU A 62 16.09 4.82 2.78
N GLU A 63 17.13 4.08 2.41
CA GLU A 63 17.39 3.68 1.02
C GLU A 63 16.30 2.76 0.46
N ALA A 64 15.71 1.92 1.31
CA ALA A 64 14.59 1.07 0.93
C ALA A 64 13.32 1.90 0.73
N LEU A 65 13.07 2.92 1.56
CA LEU A 65 11.95 3.86 1.42
C LEU A 65 12.12 4.86 0.27
N GLN A 66 13.35 5.16 -0.12
CA GLN A 66 13.65 5.90 -1.35
C GLN A 66 13.55 4.99 -2.59
N GLY A 67 13.49 3.67 -2.41
CA GLY A 67 13.39 2.68 -3.49
C GLY A 67 14.71 2.40 -4.21
N VAL A 68 15.84 2.89 -3.70
CA VAL A 68 17.18 2.81 -4.31
C VAL A 68 17.63 1.35 -4.51
N LYS A 69 17.32 0.47 -3.55
CA LYS A 69 17.69 -0.96 -3.61
C LYS A 69 17.00 -1.70 -4.77
N PHE A 70 15.80 -1.26 -5.17
CA PHE A 70 15.08 -1.86 -6.29
C PHE A 70 15.65 -1.45 -7.65
N GLY A 71 16.28 -0.28 -7.75
CA GLY A 71 17.03 0.13 -8.94
C GLY A 71 18.34 -0.65 -9.12
N GLN A 72 19.01 -1.01 -8.00
CA GLN A 72 20.33 -1.65 -8.01
C GLN A 72 20.31 -3.16 -8.30
N HIS A 73 19.23 -3.88 -7.94
CA HIS A 73 19.08 -5.32 -8.19
C HIS A 73 18.62 -5.69 -9.61
N SER A 74 18.89 -4.81 -10.59
CA SER A 74 18.63 -5.03 -12.00
C SER A 74 19.58 -6.10 -12.60
N VAL A 75 19.44 -7.37 -12.19
CA VAL A 75 20.19 -8.47 -12.82
C VAL A 75 19.67 -8.63 -14.25
N GLY A 76 20.51 -8.28 -15.24
CA GLY A 76 20.16 -8.36 -16.66
C GLY A 76 19.44 -7.13 -17.24
N GLY A 77 19.43 -5.99 -16.54
CA GLY A 77 18.93 -4.72 -17.10
C GLY A 77 17.39 -4.56 -17.09
N SER A 78 16.65 -5.44 -16.42
CA SER A 78 15.21 -5.31 -16.23
C SER A 78 14.88 -4.84 -14.80
N TYR A 79 14.16 -3.74 -14.68
CA TYR A 79 13.66 -3.22 -13.41
C TYR A 79 12.70 -4.25 -12.77
N PRO A 80 12.93 -4.71 -11.53
CA PRO A 80 12.06 -5.68 -10.87
C PRO A 80 10.79 -4.98 -10.35
N LEU A 81 10.04 -4.38 -11.26
CA LEU A 81 8.84 -3.58 -11.00
C LEU A 81 7.79 -4.34 -10.18
N ALA A 82 7.69 -5.65 -10.39
CA ALA A 82 6.81 -6.52 -9.62
C ALA A 82 7.19 -6.50 -8.13
N SER A 83 8.48 -6.61 -7.78
CA SER A 83 8.92 -6.60 -6.39
C SER A 83 8.77 -5.22 -5.75
N THR A 84 9.03 -4.12 -6.46
CA THR A 84 8.79 -2.77 -5.92
C THR A 84 7.31 -2.57 -5.63
N TYR A 85 6.44 -2.88 -6.60
CA TYR A 85 4.99 -2.74 -6.42
C TYR A 85 4.47 -3.60 -5.25
N GLU A 86 4.86 -4.86 -5.18
CA GLU A 86 4.57 -5.77 -4.07
C GLU A 86 4.98 -5.17 -2.73
N TYR A 87 6.19 -4.62 -2.66
CA TYR A 87 6.73 -3.97 -1.48
C TYR A 87 5.93 -2.73 -1.08
N THR A 88 5.57 -1.84 -2.01
CA THR A 88 4.74 -0.66 -1.69
C THR A 88 3.38 -1.05 -1.11
N LYS A 89 2.75 -2.11 -1.63
CA LYS A 89 1.45 -2.60 -1.15
C LYS A 89 1.57 -3.26 0.21
N PHE A 90 2.71 -3.89 0.50
CA PHE A 90 3.03 -4.39 1.82
C PHE A 90 3.28 -3.25 2.83
N CYS A 91 4.08 -2.24 2.50
CA CYS A 91 4.31 -1.07 3.35
C CYS A 91 3.01 -0.33 3.66
N LEU A 92 2.14 -0.12 2.67
CA LEU A 92 0.84 0.53 2.85
C LEU A 92 -0.08 -0.26 3.79
N LEU A 93 -0.06 -1.59 3.71
CA LEU A 93 -0.81 -2.46 4.61
C LEU A 93 -0.28 -2.36 6.05
N MET A 94 1.04 -2.45 6.25
CA MET A 94 1.65 -2.30 7.57
C MET A 94 1.38 -0.93 8.18
N PHE A 95 1.46 0.13 7.37
CA PHE A 95 1.04 1.47 7.76
C PHE A 95 -0.42 1.51 8.20
N SER A 96 -1.32 0.85 7.49
CA SER A 96 -2.74 0.80 7.86
C SER A 96 -2.95 0.17 9.23
N TYR A 97 -2.22 -0.90 9.55
CA TYR A 97 -2.30 -1.54 10.86
C TYR A 97 -1.65 -0.71 11.97
N GLU A 98 -0.55 -0.02 11.70
CA GLU A 98 0.05 0.89 12.69
C GLU A 98 -0.82 2.11 12.95
N LEU A 99 -1.37 2.71 11.89
CA LEU A 99 -2.32 3.80 11.99
C LEU A 99 -3.56 3.38 12.80
N HIS A 100 -4.09 2.19 12.54
CA HIS A 100 -5.17 1.60 13.37
C HIS A 100 -4.75 1.52 14.84
N ARG A 101 -3.59 0.94 15.16
CA ARG A 101 -3.10 0.81 16.55
C ARG A 101 -3.01 2.15 17.25
N GLN A 102 -2.50 3.18 16.58
CA GLN A 102 -2.36 4.51 17.17
C GLN A 102 -3.69 5.26 17.36
N LEU A 103 -4.68 5.01 16.49
CA LEU A 103 -5.90 5.83 16.42
C LEU A 103 -7.15 5.19 17.03
N HIS A 104 -7.29 3.87 17.00
CA HIS A 104 -8.57 3.21 17.26
C HIS A 104 -9.09 3.42 18.69
N ILE A 105 -8.20 3.58 19.67
CA ILE A 105 -8.59 3.80 21.08
C ILE A 105 -8.92 5.27 21.35
N SER A 106 -8.23 6.20 20.68
CA SER A 106 -8.13 7.60 21.14
C SER A 106 -8.88 8.62 20.29
N SER A 107 -9.17 8.31 19.02
CA SER A 107 -9.59 9.34 18.05
C SER A 107 -10.91 9.08 17.34
N GLY A 108 -11.52 7.90 17.54
CA GLY A 108 -12.76 7.52 16.84
C GLY A 108 -12.62 7.40 15.31
N ILE A 109 -11.38 7.42 14.80
CA ILE A 109 -11.02 7.20 13.40
C ILE A 109 -10.90 5.70 13.15
N SER A 110 -11.64 5.21 12.16
CA SER A 110 -11.51 3.82 11.70
C SER A 110 -10.51 3.73 10.55
N VAL A 111 -9.69 2.68 10.53
CA VAL A 111 -8.70 2.46 9.47
C VAL A 111 -8.91 1.08 8.90
N MET A 112 -9.05 0.97 7.58
CA MET A 112 -9.27 -0.29 6.89
C MET A 112 -8.29 -0.42 5.73
N ALA A 113 -7.87 -1.66 5.46
CA ALA A 113 -7.22 -1.99 4.20
C ALA A 113 -8.24 -2.67 3.29
N ALA A 114 -8.28 -2.27 2.03
CA ALA A 114 -9.13 -2.88 1.01
C ALA A 114 -8.26 -3.45 -0.10
N ASP A 115 -8.67 -4.60 -0.63
CA ASP A 115 -8.06 -5.27 -1.74
C ASP A 115 -9.17 -5.79 -2.66
N PRO A 116 -9.22 -5.33 -3.91
CA PRO A 116 -10.27 -5.74 -4.82
C PRO A 116 -10.15 -7.21 -5.27
N GLY A 117 -9.08 -7.91 -4.89
CA GLY A 117 -8.72 -9.21 -5.42
C GLY A 117 -7.98 -9.09 -6.73
N VAL A 118 -7.71 -10.23 -7.37
CA VAL A 118 -7.23 -10.21 -8.75
C VAL A 118 -8.42 -9.84 -9.62
N VAL A 119 -8.61 -8.56 -9.81
CA VAL A 119 -9.39 -8.07 -10.93
C VAL A 119 -8.56 -8.36 -12.18
N GLU A 120 -9.21 -8.70 -13.30
CA GLU A 120 -8.56 -8.81 -14.62
C GLU A 120 -8.02 -7.43 -15.03
N THR A 121 -6.96 -6.98 -14.38
CA THR A 121 -6.33 -5.69 -14.63
C THR A 121 -5.34 -5.83 -15.76
N ARG A 122 -5.10 -4.71 -16.45
CA ARG A 122 -4.11 -4.62 -17.55
C ARG A 122 -2.70 -5.09 -17.16
N ILE A 123 -2.41 -5.28 -15.87
CA ILE A 123 -1.16 -5.81 -15.33
C ILE A 123 -0.90 -7.25 -15.80
N MET A 124 -1.94 -8.08 -15.90
CA MET A 124 -1.81 -9.49 -16.32
C MET A 124 -1.65 -9.67 -17.84
N ARG A 125 -1.83 -8.61 -18.64
CA ARG A 125 -1.67 -8.64 -20.11
C ARG A 125 -0.21 -8.61 -20.56
N GLU A 126 0.71 -8.21 -19.69
CA GLU A 126 2.15 -8.14 -19.98
C GLU A 126 2.85 -9.50 -19.75
N LEU A 127 2.13 -10.51 -19.23
CA LEU A 127 2.63 -11.88 -19.08
C LEU A 127 2.48 -12.68 -20.39
N PRO A 128 3.40 -13.60 -20.70
CA PRO A 128 3.25 -14.53 -21.82
C PRO A 128 1.89 -15.25 -21.77
N PRO A 129 1.17 -15.41 -22.90
CA PRO A 129 -0.21 -15.91 -22.92
C PRO A 129 -0.45 -17.27 -22.24
N CYS A 130 0.56 -18.14 -22.23
CA CYS A 130 0.48 -19.45 -21.57
C CYS A 130 0.57 -19.32 -20.03
N LEU A 131 1.45 -18.45 -19.53
CA LEU A 131 1.61 -18.20 -18.10
C LEU A 131 0.44 -17.43 -17.53
N SER A 132 -0.06 -16.42 -18.24
CA SER A 132 -1.26 -15.68 -17.82
C SER A 132 -2.44 -16.64 -17.74
N ARG A 133 -2.69 -17.49 -18.74
CA ARG A 133 -3.80 -18.46 -18.72
C ARG A 133 -3.72 -19.45 -17.54
N PHE A 134 -2.53 -19.95 -17.23
CA PHE A 134 -2.33 -20.85 -16.08
C PHE A 134 -2.53 -20.12 -14.75
N ALA A 135 -1.96 -18.91 -14.60
CA ALA A 135 -2.18 -18.07 -13.43
C ALA A 135 -3.67 -17.73 -13.25
N PHE A 136 -4.38 -17.37 -14.33
CA PHE A 136 -5.82 -17.12 -14.30
C PHE A 136 -6.60 -18.36 -13.87
N PHE A 137 -6.23 -19.55 -14.34
CA PHE A 137 -6.87 -20.79 -13.91
C PHE A 137 -6.70 -21.04 -12.41
N ILE A 138 -5.48 -20.91 -11.88
CA ILE A 138 -5.18 -21.08 -10.45
C ILE A 138 -5.86 -20.01 -9.59
N LEU A 139 -5.83 -18.76 -10.01
CA LEU A 139 -6.47 -17.67 -9.28
C LEU A 139 -8.00 -17.81 -9.26
N ARG A 140 -8.58 -18.44 -10.29
CA ARG A 140 -10.01 -18.69 -10.38
C ARG A 140 -10.42 -19.85 -9.49
N THR A 141 -9.64 -20.92 -9.45
CA THR A 141 -9.89 -22.07 -8.55
C THR A 141 -9.69 -21.72 -7.08
N LEU A 142 -8.81 -20.75 -6.78
CA LEU A 142 -8.60 -20.25 -5.42
C LEU A 142 -9.58 -19.13 -4.99
N ASN A 143 -10.59 -18.81 -5.81
CA ASN A 143 -11.52 -17.69 -5.58
C ASN A 143 -10.82 -16.35 -5.30
N LEU A 144 -9.69 -16.12 -5.97
CA LEU A 144 -8.90 -14.89 -5.90
C LEU A 144 -9.19 -13.95 -7.07
N LEU A 145 -9.75 -14.47 -8.18
CA LEU A 145 -10.18 -13.70 -9.33
C LEU A 145 -11.57 -13.09 -9.14
N GLN A 146 -11.68 -11.78 -9.31
CA GLN A 146 -12.92 -11.01 -9.29
C GLN A 146 -13.26 -10.49 -10.68
N GLN A 147 -14.54 -10.33 -10.97
CA GLN A 147 -15.00 -9.71 -12.22
C GLN A 147 -14.60 -8.22 -12.24
N PRO A 148 -14.29 -7.64 -13.41
CA PRO A 148 -13.98 -6.21 -13.55
C PRO A 148 -15.01 -5.30 -12.88
N ASP A 149 -16.30 -5.64 -13.00
CA ASP A 149 -17.41 -4.86 -12.44
C ASP A 149 -17.48 -4.90 -10.90
N THR A 150 -16.85 -5.89 -10.27
CA THR A 150 -16.76 -6.05 -8.79
C THR A 150 -15.48 -5.45 -8.20
N GLY A 151 -14.63 -4.82 -9.02
CA GLY A 151 -13.32 -4.31 -8.61
C GLY A 151 -13.35 -3.16 -7.58
N ILE A 152 -14.52 -2.58 -7.29
CA ILE A 152 -14.68 -1.54 -6.26
C ILE A 152 -15.30 -2.08 -4.97
N ASP A 153 -15.88 -3.27 -4.98
CA ASP A 153 -16.73 -3.77 -3.90
C ASP A 153 -15.99 -3.82 -2.57
N ALA A 154 -14.74 -4.30 -2.56
CA ALA A 154 -13.93 -4.33 -1.33
C ALA A 154 -13.67 -2.94 -0.75
N VAL A 155 -13.58 -1.91 -1.61
CA VAL A 155 -13.42 -0.52 -1.19
C VAL A 155 -14.72 0.00 -0.62
N LEU A 156 -15.85 -0.26 -1.27
CA LEU A 156 -17.18 0.11 -0.75
C LEU A 156 -17.47 -0.58 0.58
N ASP A 157 -17.18 -1.87 0.68
CA ASP A 157 -17.35 -2.64 1.91
C ASP A 157 -16.53 -2.02 3.04
N ALA A 158 -15.25 -1.72 2.82
CA ALA A 158 -14.40 -1.07 3.80
C ALA A 158 -14.89 0.35 4.14
N ALA A 159 -15.33 1.11 3.14
CA ALA A 159 -15.81 2.48 3.27
C ALA A 159 -17.17 2.58 3.95
N LEU A 160 -17.99 1.53 3.94
CA LEU A 160 -19.31 1.46 4.57
C LEU A 160 -19.34 0.59 5.83
N ALA A 161 -18.26 -0.12 6.13
CA ALA A 161 -18.18 -1.02 7.28
C ALA A 161 -18.46 -0.29 8.61
N PRO A 162 -18.95 -1.01 9.63
CA PRO A 162 -19.12 -0.44 10.96
C PRO A 162 -17.74 -0.19 11.62
N ARG A 163 -17.68 0.64 12.66
CA ARG A 163 -16.41 1.09 13.27
C ARG A 163 -15.60 -0.05 13.87
N GLU A 164 -16.28 -1.09 14.34
CA GLU A 164 -15.74 -2.32 14.91
C GLU A 164 -14.97 -3.15 13.87
N ALA A 165 -15.09 -2.81 12.58
CA ALA A 165 -14.30 -3.39 11.51
C ALA A 165 -12.95 -2.68 11.28
N SER A 166 -12.61 -1.67 12.08
CA SER A 166 -11.29 -1.03 12.05
C SER A 166 -10.18 -2.08 12.23
N GLY A 167 -9.09 -1.94 11.48
CA GLY A 167 -7.97 -2.87 11.47
C GLY A 167 -8.17 -4.10 10.57
N LYS A 168 -9.33 -4.26 9.94
CA LYS A 168 -9.58 -5.40 9.03
C LYS A 168 -9.06 -5.14 7.61
N TYR A 169 -8.75 -6.25 6.94
CA TYR A 169 -8.37 -6.33 5.54
C TYR A 169 -9.52 -6.94 4.73
N PHE A 170 -10.19 -6.11 3.93
CA PHE A 170 -11.31 -6.46 3.06
C PHE A 170 -10.79 -6.98 1.72
N PHE A 171 -11.38 -8.07 1.22
CA PHE A 171 -10.90 -8.76 0.02
C PHE A 171 -12.04 -9.21 -0.90
N GLY A 172 -12.03 -8.73 -2.13
CA GLY A 172 -12.87 -9.24 -3.22
C GLY A 172 -14.38 -9.02 -3.07
N GLY A 173 -14.79 -8.09 -2.21
CA GLY A 173 -16.19 -7.65 -2.07
C GLY A 173 -17.05 -8.48 -1.11
N LYS A 174 -18.35 -8.13 -1.06
CA LYS A 174 -19.41 -8.81 -0.28
C LYS A 174 -19.16 -8.83 1.23
N GLY A 175 -18.52 -7.79 1.77
CA GLY A 175 -18.13 -7.67 3.16
C GLY A 175 -17.07 -8.68 3.60
N ARG A 176 -16.43 -9.39 2.66
CA ARG A 176 -15.45 -10.44 2.97
C ARG A 176 -14.17 -9.84 3.53
N THR A 177 -13.74 -10.36 4.67
CA THR A 177 -12.43 -10.06 5.25
C THR A 177 -11.59 -11.32 5.37
N ILE A 178 -10.30 -11.24 5.03
CA ILE A 178 -9.36 -12.35 5.17
C ILE A 178 -8.13 -11.92 5.98
N ARG A 179 -7.30 -12.86 6.41
CA ARG A 179 -6.00 -12.52 7.02
C ARG A 179 -5.00 -12.15 5.93
N SER A 180 -4.23 -11.09 6.16
CA SER A 180 -3.08 -10.70 5.32
C SER A 180 -1.86 -11.57 5.58
N SER A 181 -0.74 -11.30 4.91
CA SER A 181 0.52 -12.03 5.13
C SER A 181 0.96 -12.00 6.60
N VAL A 182 1.59 -13.06 7.08
CA VAL A 182 2.02 -13.18 8.49
C VAL A 182 2.93 -12.01 8.89
N LEU A 183 3.89 -11.67 8.03
CA LEU A 183 4.83 -10.57 8.24
C LEU A 183 4.15 -9.21 8.43
N SER A 184 2.98 -8.98 7.83
CA SER A 184 2.28 -7.69 7.98
C SER A 184 1.80 -7.42 9.41
N TYR A 185 1.73 -8.45 10.26
CA TYR A 185 1.34 -8.32 11.66
C TYR A 185 2.52 -8.09 12.63
N ASP A 186 3.77 -8.01 12.14
CA ASP A 186 4.92 -7.69 12.97
C ASP A 186 4.86 -6.24 13.47
N ILE A 187 4.66 -6.09 14.77
CA ILE A 187 4.46 -4.78 15.41
C ILE A 187 5.76 -3.97 15.42
N GLU A 188 6.90 -4.60 15.65
CA GLU A 188 8.17 -3.90 15.78
C GLU A 188 8.65 -3.38 14.42
N ILE A 189 8.46 -4.17 13.37
CA ILE A 189 8.73 -3.71 12.00
C ILE A 189 7.76 -2.59 11.60
N ALA A 190 6.48 -2.67 11.97
CA ALA A 190 5.52 -1.61 11.66
C ALA A 190 5.87 -0.27 12.33
N LYS A 191 6.31 -0.30 13.59
CA LYS A 191 6.79 0.89 14.31
C LYS A 191 8.04 1.47 13.67
N LYS A 192 9.00 0.62 13.26
CA LYS A 192 10.21 1.09 12.56
C LYS A 192 9.86 1.72 11.20
N LEU A 193 8.98 1.08 10.42
CA LEU A 193 8.47 1.62 9.16
C LEU A 193 7.81 2.99 9.36
N TRP A 194 6.98 3.12 10.39
CA TRP A 194 6.34 4.39 10.75
C TRP A 194 7.37 5.47 11.11
N ALA A 195 8.37 5.13 11.92
CA ALA A 195 9.41 6.06 12.34
C ALA A 195 10.24 6.54 11.14
N ALA A 196 10.66 5.63 10.26
CA ALA A 196 11.41 5.94 9.05
C ALA A 196 10.59 6.82 8.09
N SER A 197 9.32 6.48 7.85
CA SER A 197 8.43 7.29 7.00
C SER A 197 8.16 8.68 7.58
N SER A 198 8.04 8.77 8.91
CA SER A 198 7.89 10.05 9.61
C SER A 198 9.14 10.92 9.53
N ALA A 199 10.33 10.30 9.57
CA ALA A 199 11.60 11.01 9.39
C ALA A 199 11.71 11.58 7.96
N LEU A 200 11.42 10.77 6.96
CA LEU A 200 11.41 11.19 5.55
C LEU A 200 10.42 12.35 5.30
N LEU A 201 9.23 12.31 5.88
CA LEU A 201 8.28 13.43 5.80
C LEU A 201 8.85 14.74 6.38
N ARG A 202 9.58 14.67 7.51
CA ARG A 202 10.20 15.87 8.10
C ARG A 202 11.27 16.43 7.17
N GLU A 203 12.08 15.57 6.58
CA GLU A 203 13.13 15.94 5.64
C GLU A 203 12.56 16.60 4.38
N LEU A 204 11.54 16.01 3.75
CA LEU A 204 10.88 16.59 2.57
C LEU A 204 10.29 17.97 2.87
N ARG A 205 9.71 18.16 4.06
CA ARG A 205 9.20 19.48 4.49
C ARG A 205 10.32 20.51 4.67
N LEU A 206 11.50 20.11 5.14
CA LEU A 206 12.64 21.01 5.28
C LEU A 206 13.14 21.47 3.90
N ARG A 207 13.26 20.54 2.95
CA ARG A 207 13.63 20.84 1.55
C ARG A 207 12.64 21.80 0.87
N ASP A 208 11.35 21.59 1.09
CA ASP A 208 10.29 22.49 0.60
C ASP A 208 10.38 23.90 1.20
N CYS A 209 10.76 24.02 2.48
CA CYS A 209 10.96 25.33 3.10
C CYS A 209 12.17 26.06 2.52
N GLU A 210 13.29 25.37 2.35
CA GLU A 210 14.53 25.94 1.81
C GLU A 210 14.35 26.43 0.37
N SER A 211 13.68 25.64 -0.49
CA SER A 211 13.39 26.00 -1.89
C SER A 211 12.44 27.19 -2.05
N ARG A 212 11.60 27.50 -1.05
CA ARG A 212 10.71 28.68 -1.06
C ARG A 212 11.38 29.95 -0.56
N THR A 213 12.53 29.83 0.10
CA THR A 213 13.28 30.96 0.68
C THR A 213 14.46 31.44 -0.17
N GLY A 214 14.83 30.69 -1.22
CA GLY A 214 15.85 31.06 -2.21
C GLY A 214 15.25 31.58 -3.50
#